data_AF-A0A943BQ60-F1
#
_entry.id   AF-A0A943BQ60-F1
#
_cell.length_a   1.000
_cell.length_b   1.000
_cell.length_c   1.000
_cell.angle_alpha   90.00
_cell.angle_beta   90.00
_cell.angle_gamma   90.00
#
_symmetry.space_group_name_H-M   'P 1'
#
loop_
_entity.id
_entity.type
_entity.pdbx_description
1 polymer ?
#
loop_
_entity_poly.entity_id
_entity_poly.type
_entity_poly.pdbx_seq_one_letter_code
_entity_poly.pdbx_strand_id
1 'polypeptide(L)' 'MGFRYELQYPDGETELSDDVYETEAEARSYAEDDVLAYATGAEVLEDAGRDYDNGTLEYTIIEE' A
#
# COMPACT_ATOMS: atom_id res chain seq x y z
N MET A 1 -17.57 -2.85 -13.96
CA MET A 1 -16.96 -1.63 -13.44
C MET A 1 -16.56 -1.98 -12.03
N GLY A 2 -15.29 -2.30 -11.87
CA GLY A 2 -14.67 -2.65 -10.59
C GLY A 2 -13.48 -1.71 -10.34
N PHE A 3 -12.93 -1.75 -9.13
CA PHE A 3 -11.82 -0.89 -8.74
C PHE A 3 -10.71 -1.75 -8.16
N ARG A 4 -9.46 -1.44 -8.51
CA ARG A 4 -8.26 -2.05 -7.92
C ARG A 4 -7.34 -0.94 -7.41
N TYR A 5 -6.36 -1.28 -6.59
CA TYR A 5 -5.32 -0.34 -6.20
C TYR A 5 -3.94 -0.90 -6.52
N GLU A 6 -3.02 -0.01 -6.88
CA GLU A 6 -1.60 -0.29 -7.03
C GLU A 6 -0.86 0.40 -5.89
N LEU A 7 0.02 -0.33 -5.21
CA LEU A 7 0.93 0.16 -4.18
C LEU A 7 2.29 0.48 -4.83
N GLN A 8 2.89 1.60 -4.45
CA GLN A 8 4.22 1.99 -4.88
C GLN A 8 5.15 2.09 -3.68
N TYR A 9 6.16 1.22 -3.68
CA TYR A 9 7.16 1.13 -2.63
C TYR A 9 8.24 2.22 -2.76
N PRO A 10 8.92 2.59 -1.65
CA PRO A 10 9.97 3.60 -1.66
C PRO A 10 11.14 3.32 -2.62
N ASP A 11 11.44 2.05 -2.85
CA ASP A 11 12.48 1.60 -3.78
C ASP A 11 12.07 1.73 -5.27
N GLY A 12 10.80 2.06 -5.52
CA GLY A 12 10.22 2.24 -6.85
C GLY A 12 9.54 1.00 -7.42
N GLU A 13 9.58 -0.14 -6.74
CA GLU A 13 8.74 -1.30 -7.07
C GLU A 13 7.25 -0.95 -6.92
N THR A 14 6.42 -1.55 -7.76
CA THR A 14 4.96 -1.44 -7.66
C THR A 14 4.32 -2.81 -7.55
N GLU A 15 3.24 -2.89 -6.76
CA GLU A 15 2.44 -4.11 -6.59
C GLU A 15 0.97 -3.77 -6.85
N LEU A 16 0.37 -4.48 -7.82
CA LEU A 16 -1.04 -4.34 -8.12
C LEU A 16 -1.84 -5.31 -7.25
N SER A 17 -2.87 -4.81 -6.57
CA SER A 17 -3.78 -5.64 -5.76
C SER A 17 -4.47 -6.70 -6.61
N ASP A 18 -4.39 -7.95 -6.15
CA ASP A 18 -5.09 -9.08 -6.76
C ASP A 18 -6.62 -8.99 -6.61
N ASP A 19 -7.11 -8.25 -5.61
CA ASP A 19 -8.53 -8.07 -5.36
C ASP A 19 -9.16 -7.00 -6.29
N VAL A 20 -10.43 -7.22 -6.64
CA VAL A 20 -11.26 -6.27 -7.40
C VAL A 20 -12.46 -5.91 -6.55
N TYR A 21 -12.54 -4.63 -6.21
CA TYR A 21 -13.57 -4.07 -5.33
C TYR A 21 -14.74 -3.51 -6.13
N GLU A 22 -15.92 -3.50 -5.51
CA GLU A 22 -17.14 -3.01 -6.18
C GLU A 22 -17.19 -1.47 -6.24
N THR A 23 -16.47 -0.78 -5.34
CA THR A 23 -16.51 0.69 -5.24
C THR A 23 -15.11 1.28 -5.02
N GLU A 24 -14.89 2.51 -5.51
CA GLU A 24 -13.64 3.27 -5.26
C GLU A 24 -13.37 3.45 -3.77
N ALA A 25 -14.42 3.68 -2.97
CA ALA A 25 -14.29 3.89 -1.52
C ALA A 25 -13.79 2.62 -0.81
N GLU A 26 -14.22 1.45 -1.26
CA GLU A 26 -13.75 0.17 -0.74
C GLU A 26 -12.29 -0.06 -1.11
N ALA A 27 -11.92 0.09 -2.40
CA ALA A 27 -10.54 -0.02 -2.84
C ALA A 27 -9.60 0.94 -2.10
N ARG A 28 -10.04 2.20 -1.87
CA ARG A 28 -9.29 3.18 -1.09
C ARG A 28 -9.11 2.74 0.37
N SER A 29 -10.16 2.24 1.00
CA SER A 29 -10.09 1.80 2.40
C SER A 29 -9.05 0.69 2.60
N TYR A 30 -8.97 -0.27 1.68
CA TYR A 30 -7.96 -1.33 1.75
C TYR A 30 -6.55 -0.81 1.43
N ALA A 31 -6.41 0.05 0.42
CA ALA A 31 -5.13 0.66 0.11
C ALA A 31 -4.56 1.49 1.29
N GLU A 32 -5.41 2.24 1.99
CA GLU A 32 -5.02 3.02 3.17
C GLU A 32 -4.62 2.13 4.36
N ASP A 33 -5.29 0.98 4.53
CA ASP A 33 -4.93 -0.01 5.56
C ASP A 33 -3.55 -0.62 5.27
N ASP A 34 -3.26 -0.97 4.02
CA ASP A 34 -1.97 -1.51 3.59
C ASP A 34 -0.84 -0.50 3.78
N VAL A 35 -1.06 0.78 3.44
CA VAL A 35 -0.08 1.86 3.70
C VAL A 35 0.18 2.01 5.18
N LEU A 36 -0.86 1.97 6.02
CA LEU A 36 -0.71 2.07 7.47
C LEU A 36 0.02 0.86 8.05
N ALA A 37 -0.29 -0.35 7.57
CA ALA A 37 0.35 -1.58 7.97
C ALA A 37 1.84 -1.59 7.61
N TYR A 38 2.19 -1.11 6.41
CA TYR A 38 3.57 -0.93 5.97
C TYR A 38 4.32 0.05 6.87
N ALA A 39 3.74 1.23 7.12
CA ALA A 39 4.34 2.24 8.00
C ALA A 39 4.57 1.70 9.42
N THR A 40 3.58 1.00 9.98
CA THR A 40 3.69 0.39 11.31
C THR A 40 4.77 -0.70 11.35
N GLY A 41 4.84 -1.54 10.30
CA GLY A 41 5.87 -2.55 10.16
C GLY A 41 7.28 -1.96 10.05
N ALA A 42 7.41 -0.85 9.31
CA ALA A 42 8.64 -0.09 9.19
C ALA A 42 9.13 0.43 10.56
N GLU A 43 8.24 1.06 11.34
CA GLU A 43 8.56 1.58 12.69
C GLU A 43 9.05 0.46 13.63
N VAL A 44 8.40 -0.71 13.60
CA VAL A 44 8.78 -1.85 14.44
C VAL A 44 10.15 -2.42 14.04
N LEU A 45 10.46 -2.45 12.74
CA LEU A 45 11.73 -2.98 12.23
C LEU A 45 12.89 -2.00 12.44
N GLU A 46 12.63 -0.69 12.34
CA GLU A 46 13.58 0.37 12.70
C GLU A 46 13.95 0.29 14.18
N ASP A 47 12.97 0.14 15.09
CA ASP A 47 13.21 -0.02 16.53
C ASP A 47 14.03 -1.29 16.85
N ALA A 48 13.86 -2.35 16.03
CA ALA A 48 14.65 -3.58 16.12
C ALA A 48 16.10 -3.45 15.57
N GLY A 49 16.49 -2.25 15.11
CA GLY A 49 17.84 -1.96 14.59
C GLY A 49 18.12 -2.58 13.23
N ARG A 50 17.08 -2.84 12.42
CA ARG A 50 17.23 -3.26 11.02
C ARG A 50 17.10 -2.04 10.13
N ASP A 51 18.02 -1.93 9.15
CA ASP A 51 17.88 -0.96 8.07
C ASP A 51 16.56 -1.25 7.32
N TYR A 52 15.63 -0.31 7.40
CA TYR A 52 14.40 -0.31 6.64
C TYR A 52 14.46 0.83 5.62
N ASP A 53 13.97 0.58 4.40
CA ASP A 53 13.91 1.60 3.36
C ASP A 53 13.02 2.74 3.85
N ASN A 54 13.68 3.87 4.14
CA ASN A 54 13.03 5.08 4.67
C ASN A 54 12.17 5.71 3.56
N GLY A 55 10.87 5.43 3.59
CA GLY A 55 9.91 6.05 2.69
C GLY A 55 8.47 5.70 3.02
N THR A 56 7.54 6.38 2.34
CA THR A 56 6.10 6.19 2.50
C THR A 56 5.60 5.33 1.34
N LEU A 57 4.81 4.30 1.65
CA LEU A 57 4.08 3.54 0.64
C LEU A 57 3.00 4.44 0.03
N GLU A 58 3.00 4.62 -1.28
CA GLU A 58 1.98 5.39 -2.00
C GLU A 58 0.96 4.44 -2.65
N TYR A 59 -0.25 4.92 -2.95
CA TYR A 59 -1.26 4.12 -3.63
C TYR A 59 -1.97 4.88 -4.76
N THR A 60 -2.38 4.15 -5.79
CA THR A 60 -3.19 4.65 -6.91
C THR A 60 -4.42 3.76 -7.12
N ILE A 61 -5.61 4.35 -7.25
CA ILE A 61 -6.84 3.61 -7.57
C ILE A 61 -7.05 3.56 -9.09
N ILE A 62 -7.35 2.37 -9.61
CA ILE A 62 -7.52 2.06 -11.03
C ILE A 62 -8.94 1.51 -11.25
N GLU A 63 -9.68 2.06 -12.22
CA GLU A 63 -11.00 1.58 -12.63
C GLU A 63 -10.86 0.53 -13.76
N GLU A 64 -11.58 -0.59 -13.64
CA GLU A 64 -11.71 -1.68 -14.65
C GLU A 64 -13.01 -1.65 -15.46
#